data_AF-A0A9P4Y6M3-F1
#
_entry.id   AF-A0A9P4Y6M3-F1
#
_cell.length_a   1.000
_cell.length_b   1.000
_cell.length_c   1.000
_cell.angle_alpha   90.00
_cell.angle_beta   90.00
_cell.angle_gamma   90.00
#
_symmetry.space_group_name_H-M   'P 1'
#
loop_
_entity.id
_entity.type
_entity.pdbx_description
1 polymer ?
#
loop_
_entity_poly.entity_id
_entity_poly.type
_entity_poly.pdbx_seq_one_letter_code
_entity_poly.pdbx_strand_id
1 'polypeptide(L)'
;MSKPEELVPRFKLGRLLNQDQAGRRTSLCGTIDEQPALLILERAPFPSSSDYLGSITGSLRTLKNLGANDIYYWYMAGSGAVDGADSAEFADLKINLIYPCTEQHIKKYSKQGVRFVTETPEIYRQRIWPHMQAKRDEGRLNWVFNIIEGRKEVEDVIYRTPLGQAGEEG
;
A
#
# COMPACT_ATOMS: atom_id res chain seq x y z
N MET A 1 0.33 -27.28 8.59
CA MET A 1 0.65 -25.86 8.30
C MET A 1 -0.38 -25.02 9.02
N SER A 2 0.03 -23.97 9.74
CA SER A 2 -0.91 -23.06 10.42
C SER A 2 -1.71 -22.29 9.37
N LYS A 3 -3.00 -22.04 9.65
CA LYS A 3 -3.87 -21.29 8.73
C LYS A 3 -3.40 -19.82 8.64
N PRO A 4 -3.54 -19.14 7.49
CA PRO A 4 -3.11 -17.75 7.36
C PRO A 4 -3.66 -16.82 8.43
N GLU A 5 -4.90 -17.03 8.87
CA GLU A 5 -5.60 -16.24 9.89
C GLU A 5 -4.96 -16.37 11.29
N GLU A 6 -4.32 -17.50 11.57
CA GLU A 6 -3.65 -17.77 12.85
C GLU A 6 -2.30 -17.03 12.96
N LEU A 7 -1.74 -16.51 11.86
CA LEU A 7 -0.47 -15.79 11.87
C LEU A 7 -0.58 -14.39 12.47
N VAL A 8 -1.67 -13.67 12.18
CA VAL A 8 -1.85 -12.27 12.60
C VAL A 8 -1.87 -12.12 14.12
N PRO A 9 -2.61 -12.92 14.90
CA PRO A 9 -2.61 -12.83 16.37
C PRO A 9 -1.26 -13.18 17.02
N ARG A 10 -0.37 -13.88 16.30
CA ARG A 10 0.96 -14.26 16.78
C ARG A 10 2.03 -13.22 16.51
N PHE A 11 1.71 -12.15 15.78
CA PHE A 11 2.65 -11.08 15.48
C PHE A 11 3.08 -10.34 16.75
N LYS A 12 4.38 -10.37 17.03
CA LYS A 12 5.03 -9.60 18.09
C LYS A 12 5.64 -8.34 17.48
N LEU A 13 5.11 -7.18 17.85
CA LEU A 13 5.63 -5.90 17.38
C LEU A 13 7.08 -5.68 17.84
N GLY A 14 7.96 -5.36 16.89
CA GLY A 14 9.32 -4.89 17.17
C GLY A 14 9.44 -3.38 17.09
N ARG A 15 9.10 -2.79 15.93
CA ARG A 15 9.14 -1.34 15.69
C ARG A 15 8.23 -0.88 14.56
N LEU A 16 7.87 0.40 14.59
CA LEU A 16 7.26 1.11 13.47
C LEU A 16 8.31 1.38 12.37
N LEU A 17 7.99 1.05 11.11
CA LEU A 17 8.84 1.33 9.96
C LEU A 17 8.46 2.64 9.25
N ASN A 18 7.16 2.84 9.03
CA ASN A 18 6.64 4.04 8.37
C ASN A 18 5.17 4.25 8.73
N GLN A 19 4.74 5.51 8.67
CA GLN A 19 3.34 5.89 8.70
C GLN A 19 3.12 6.96 7.63
N ASP A 20 2.24 6.67 6.68
CA ASP A 20 1.97 7.53 5.53
C ASP A 20 0.46 7.57 5.22
N GLN A 21 0.08 8.09 4.04
CA GLN A 21 -1.33 8.23 3.61
C GLN A 21 -2.20 8.94 4.66
N ALA A 22 -1.78 10.13 5.09
CA ALA A 22 -2.43 10.91 6.14
C ALA A 22 -2.63 10.15 7.47
N GLY A 23 -1.70 9.23 7.79
CA GLY A 23 -1.74 8.45 9.02
C GLY A 23 -2.62 7.20 8.96
N ARG A 24 -3.25 6.92 7.81
CA ARG A 24 -4.20 5.82 7.62
C ARG A 24 -3.54 4.51 7.19
N ARG A 25 -2.23 4.54 6.91
CA ARG A 25 -1.42 3.36 6.67
C ARG A 25 -0.19 3.34 7.56
N THR A 26 0.03 2.18 8.19
CA THR A 26 1.11 1.97 9.16
C THR A 26 1.83 0.66 8.86
N SER A 27 3.13 0.74 8.60
CA SER A 27 4.00 -0.42 8.35
C SER A 27 4.78 -0.78 9.61
N LEU A 28 4.60 -2.01 10.09
CA LEU A 28 5.19 -2.52 11.33
C LEU A 28 6.18 -3.63 11.03
N CYS A 29 7.31 -3.62 11.70
CA CYS A 29 8.28 -4.72 11.70
C CYS A 29 8.22 -5.44 13.03
N GLY A 30 8.27 -6.76 13.01
CA GLY A 30 8.18 -7.60 14.18
C GLY A 30 8.64 -9.01 13.91
N THR A 31 8.15 -9.95 14.71
CA THR A 31 8.41 -11.38 14.55
C THR A 31 7.14 -12.20 14.71
N ILE A 32 7.10 -13.35 14.04
CA ILE A 32 6.15 -14.44 14.27
C ILE A 32 7.01 -15.70 14.39
N ASP A 33 6.80 -16.51 15.43
CA ASP A 33 7.57 -17.73 15.70
C ASP A 33 9.11 -17.51 15.60
N GLU A 34 9.59 -16.37 16.14
CA GLU A 34 10.99 -15.93 16.13
C GLU A 34 11.60 -15.66 14.73
N GLN A 35 10.78 -15.64 13.68
CA GLN A 35 11.16 -15.23 12.33
C GLN A 35 10.65 -13.82 11.99
N PRO A 36 11.39 -13.06 11.17
CA PRO A 36 11.04 -11.67 10.86
C PRO A 36 9.71 -11.59 10.11
N ALA A 37 8.84 -10.69 10.54
CA ALA A 37 7.53 -10.45 9.97
C ALA A 37 7.31 -8.94 9.75
N LEU A 38 6.61 -8.61 8.68
CA LEU A 38 6.21 -7.24 8.36
C LEU A 38 4.70 -7.19 8.21
N LEU A 39 4.05 -6.36 9.04
CA LEU A 39 2.60 -6.24 9.09
C LEU A 39 2.20 -4.81 8.73
N ILE A 40 1.34 -4.66 7.73
CA ILE A 40 0.87 -3.36 7.23
C ILE A 40 -0.61 -3.24 7.56
N LEU A 41 -0.96 -2.21 8.31
CA LEU A 41 -2.32 -1.85 8.66
C LEU A 41 -2.77 -0.68 7.79
N GLU A 42 -3.88 -0.86 7.08
CA GLU A 42 -4.54 0.18 6.29
C GLU A 42 -5.98 0.34 6.79
N ARG A 43 -6.43 1.59 6.96
CA ARG A 43 -7.86 1.86 7.11
C ARG A 43 -8.56 1.51 5.80
N ALA A 44 -9.56 0.64 5.87
CA ALA A 44 -10.39 0.33 4.72
C ALA A 44 -11.20 1.58 4.29
N PRO A 45 -11.52 1.72 3.00
CA PRO A 45 -12.49 2.72 2.56
C PRO A 45 -13.85 2.42 3.17
N PHE A 46 -14.64 3.47 3.44
CA PHE A 46 -16.03 3.28 3.85
C PHE A 46 -16.83 2.58 2.73
N PRO A 47 -17.60 1.52 3.05
CA PRO A 47 -18.54 0.93 2.12
C PRO A 47 -19.54 1.96 1.58
N SER A 48 -19.87 1.87 0.29
CA SER A 48 -20.86 2.72 -0.36
C SER A 48 -22.29 2.15 -0.30
N SER A 49 -22.49 1.01 0.34
CA SER A 49 -23.81 0.38 0.46
C SER A 49 -24.73 1.23 1.36
N SER A 50 -26.01 1.30 0.98
CA SER A 50 -27.00 2.02 1.76
C SER A 50 -27.23 1.38 3.13
N ASP A 51 -27.08 0.06 3.23
CA ASP A 51 -27.23 -0.68 4.49
C ASP A 51 -26.15 -0.27 5.50
N TYR A 52 -24.89 -0.14 5.07
CA TYR A 52 -23.80 0.33 5.93
C TYR A 52 -24.02 1.79 6.34
N LEU A 53 -24.27 2.67 5.36
CA LEU A 53 -24.38 4.10 5.61
C LEU A 53 -25.62 4.46 6.46
N GLY A 54 -26.70 3.69 6.34
CA GLY A 54 -27.92 3.87 7.14
C GLY A 54 -27.82 3.37 8.57
N SER A 55 -26.93 2.42 8.85
CA SER A 55 -26.81 1.76 10.15
C SER A 55 -25.62 2.24 11.00
N ILE A 56 -24.55 2.71 10.36
CA ILE A 56 -23.26 2.98 11.03
C ILE A 56 -23.38 3.95 12.21
N THR A 57 -24.25 4.96 12.14
CA THR A 57 -24.42 5.93 13.23
C THR A 57 -25.12 5.34 14.46
N GLY A 58 -25.97 4.32 14.25
CA GLY A 58 -26.67 3.60 15.32
C GLY A 58 -25.88 2.43 15.90
N SER A 59 -24.88 1.93 15.16
CA SER A 59 -24.07 0.77 15.55
C SER A 59 -22.71 1.11 16.15
N LEU A 60 -22.42 2.38 16.45
CA LEU A 60 -21.14 2.77 17.04
C LEU A 60 -20.95 2.12 18.43
N ARG A 61 -19.84 1.40 18.60
CA ARG A 61 -19.48 0.81 19.90
C ARG A 61 -19.05 1.88 20.91
N THR A 62 -18.37 2.92 20.44
CA THR A 62 -17.96 4.05 21.27
C THR A 62 -18.18 5.36 20.53
N LEU A 63 -18.56 6.40 21.27
CA LEU A 63 -18.70 7.76 20.76
C LEU A 63 -18.26 8.75 21.83
N LYS A 64 -17.26 9.57 21.51
CA LYS A 64 -16.75 10.61 22.39
C LYS A 64 -16.75 11.95 21.67
N ASN A 65 -17.48 12.92 22.19
CA ASN A 65 -17.41 14.29 21.70
C ASN A 65 -16.05 14.91 22.04
N LEU A 66 -15.45 15.61 21.07
CA LEU A 66 -14.21 16.35 21.24
C LEU A 66 -14.44 17.86 21.36
N GLY A 67 -15.56 18.36 20.84
CA GLY A 67 -15.94 19.77 20.91
C GLY A 67 -17.24 20.06 20.17
N ALA A 68 -17.73 21.29 20.39
CA ALA A 68 -18.93 21.83 19.77
C ALA A 68 -18.78 23.35 19.58
N ASN A 69 -19.32 23.87 18.49
CA ASN A 69 -19.46 25.30 18.23
C ASN A 69 -20.74 25.56 17.43
N ASP A 70 -21.74 26.18 18.06
CA ASP A 70 -23.08 26.39 17.47
C ASP A 70 -23.65 25.08 16.90
N ILE A 71 -23.83 24.98 15.58
CA ILE A 71 -24.34 23.79 14.89
C ILE A 71 -23.26 22.76 14.52
N TYR A 72 -21.98 23.03 14.81
CA TYR A 72 -20.84 22.17 14.45
C TYR A 72 -20.38 21.32 15.63
N TYR A 73 -20.30 20.00 15.42
CA TYR A 73 -19.87 19.04 16.44
C TYR A 73 -18.87 18.05 15.84
N TRP A 74 -17.81 17.70 16.57
CA TRP A 74 -16.83 16.71 16.12
C TRP A 74 -16.53 15.68 17.22
N TYR A 75 -16.35 14.43 16.80
CA TYR A 75 -16.31 13.27 17.69
C TYR A 75 -15.15 12.34 17.29
N MET A 76 -14.78 11.47 18.22
CA MET A 76 -14.05 10.23 17.95
C MET A 76 -14.98 9.05 18.23
N ALA A 77 -15.02 8.09 17.31
CA ALA A 77 -15.88 6.92 17.43
C ALA A 77 -15.10 5.65 17.11
N GLY A 78 -15.57 4.53 17.65
CA GLY A 78 -15.19 3.19 17.24
C GLY A 78 -16.38 2.49 16.58
N SER A 79 -16.19 2.00 15.36
CA SER A 79 -17.18 1.18 14.64
C SER A 79 -17.61 -0.01 15.51
N GLY A 80 -18.91 -0.29 15.56
CA GLY A 80 -19.43 -1.55 16.10
C GLY A 80 -19.88 -2.48 14.97
N ALA A 81 -20.51 -3.59 15.34
CA ALA A 81 -21.03 -4.54 14.36
C ALA A 81 -22.28 -3.96 13.68
N VAL A 82 -22.31 -4.02 12.35
CA VAL A 82 -23.52 -3.73 11.57
C VAL A 82 -24.23 -5.07 11.33
N ASP A 83 -25.41 -5.23 11.90
CA ASP A 83 -26.22 -6.43 11.77
C ASP A 83 -26.76 -6.57 10.33
N GLY A 84 -26.70 -7.79 9.76
CA GLY A 84 -27.41 -8.14 8.52
C GLY A 84 -26.58 -8.26 7.24
N ALA A 85 -25.28 -7.97 7.26
CA ALA A 85 -24.38 -8.24 6.14
C ALA A 85 -23.33 -9.27 6.52
N ASP A 86 -22.75 -9.95 5.50
CA ASP A 86 -21.55 -10.73 5.70
C ASP A 86 -20.51 -9.84 6.40
N SER A 87 -20.12 -10.19 7.62
CA SER A 87 -19.21 -9.38 8.46
C SER A 87 -17.89 -8.98 7.77
N ALA A 88 -17.55 -9.67 6.68
CA ALA A 88 -16.43 -9.35 5.81
C ALA A 88 -16.65 -8.10 4.93
N GLU A 89 -17.89 -7.77 4.53
CA GLU A 89 -18.20 -6.63 3.65
C GLU A 89 -17.95 -5.27 4.30
N PHE A 90 -17.99 -5.19 5.63
CA PHE A 90 -17.89 -3.93 6.39
C PHE A 90 -16.62 -3.82 7.25
N ALA A 91 -15.56 -4.54 6.90
CA ALA A 91 -14.30 -4.52 7.63
C ALA A 91 -13.64 -3.12 7.63
N ASP A 92 -13.29 -2.57 8.81
CA ASP A 92 -12.63 -1.27 8.95
C ASP A 92 -11.12 -1.28 8.62
N LEU A 93 -10.53 -2.48 8.56
CA LEU A 93 -9.09 -2.68 8.41
C LEU A 93 -8.77 -3.62 7.26
N LYS A 94 -7.80 -3.22 6.46
CA LYS A 94 -7.10 -4.09 5.53
C LYS A 94 -5.71 -4.37 6.10
N ILE A 95 -5.37 -5.66 6.22
CA ILE A 95 -4.10 -6.12 6.78
C ILE A 95 -3.32 -6.85 5.69
N ASN A 96 -2.07 -6.44 5.47
CA ASN A 96 -1.14 -7.20 4.65
C ASN A 96 -0.01 -7.74 5.53
N LEU A 97 0.22 -9.04 5.49
CA LEU A 97 1.30 -9.69 6.24
C LEU A 97 2.33 -10.25 5.25
N ILE A 98 3.60 -9.90 5.45
CA ILE A 98 4.74 -10.49 4.75
C ILE A 98 5.52 -11.29 5.78
N TYR A 99 5.52 -12.61 5.62
CA TYR A 99 6.14 -13.53 6.56
C TYR A 99 6.61 -14.84 5.86
N PRO A 100 7.86 -15.28 6.06
CA PRO A 100 8.97 -14.52 6.64
C PRO A 100 9.39 -13.35 5.73
N CYS A 101 9.64 -12.17 6.29
CA CYS A 101 10.08 -11.00 5.53
C CYS A 101 11.62 -10.88 5.48
N THR A 102 12.15 -10.35 4.38
CA THR A 102 13.59 -10.10 4.21
C THR A 102 13.95 -8.63 4.45
N GLU A 103 15.24 -8.31 4.56
CA GLU A 103 15.72 -6.91 4.67
C GLU A 103 15.26 -6.03 3.50
N GLN A 104 15.09 -6.60 2.30
CA GLN A 104 14.59 -5.85 1.15
C GLN A 104 13.16 -5.34 1.38
N HIS A 105 12.31 -6.15 2.00
CA HIS A 105 10.94 -5.76 2.37
C HIS A 105 10.98 -4.65 3.43
N ILE A 106 11.80 -4.83 4.47
CA ILE A 106 11.96 -3.82 5.54
C ILE A 106 12.40 -2.49 4.93
N LYS A 107 13.39 -2.49 4.03
CA LYS A 107 13.86 -1.28 3.35
C LYS A 107 12.76 -0.64 2.49
N LYS A 108 11.99 -1.44 1.74
CA LYS A 108 10.87 -0.96 0.91
C LYS A 108 9.78 -0.24 1.71
N TYR A 109 9.45 -0.74 2.91
CA TYR A 109 8.37 -0.18 3.74
C TYR A 109 8.86 0.72 4.87
N SER A 110 10.16 0.96 4.98
CA SER A 110 10.74 1.94 5.90
C SER A 110 10.55 3.35 5.38
N LYS A 111 10.41 4.30 6.30
CA LYS A 111 10.39 5.73 5.96
C LYS A 111 11.69 6.09 5.25
N GLN A 112 11.58 6.52 3.99
CA GLN A 112 12.71 7.01 3.21
C GLN A 112 12.71 8.54 3.20
N GLY A 113 13.84 9.15 3.56
CA GLY A 113 14.01 10.60 3.48
C GLY A 113 13.98 11.07 2.03
N VAL A 114 13.20 12.12 1.75
CA VAL A 114 13.14 12.76 0.42
C VAL A 114 14.08 13.95 0.39
N ARG A 115 14.71 14.18 -0.77
CA ARG A 115 15.57 15.33 -1.04
C ARG A 115 15.10 16.02 -2.31
N PHE A 116 15.12 17.35 -2.30
CA PHE A 116 15.02 18.15 -3.51
C PHE A 116 16.42 18.37 -4.05
N VAL A 117 16.63 18.10 -5.34
CA VAL A 117 17.93 18.20 -6.00
C VAL A 117 17.80 19.05 -7.26
N THR A 118 18.88 19.75 -7.61
CA THR A 118 18.99 20.47 -8.88
C THR A 118 19.97 19.72 -9.76
N GLU A 119 19.45 19.05 -10.79
CA GLU A 119 20.25 18.37 -11.79
C GLU A 119 20.59 19.36 -12.92
N THR A 120 21.87 19.70 -13.09
CA THR A 120 22.36 20.49 -14.23
C THR A 120 22.71 19.57 -15.41
N PRO A 121 22.81 20.10 -16.64
CA PRO A 121 23.23 19.32 -17.81
C PRO A 121 24.56 18.57 -17.61
N GLU A 122 25.49 19.15 -16.86
CA GLU A 122 26.80 18.55 -16.53
C GLU A 122 26.64 17.36 -15.58
N ILE A 123 25.82 17.51 -14.53
CA ILE A 123 25.52 16.41 -13.59
C ILE A 123 24.87 15.25 -14.33
N TYR A 124 23.91 15.54 -15.22
CA TYR A 124 23.29 14.52 -16.04
C TYR A 124 24.33 13.74 -16.84
N ARG A 125 25.13 14.44 -17.66
CA ARG A 125 26.11 13.83 -18.56
C ARG A 125 27.17 13.01 -17.82
N GLN A 126 27.64 13.50 -16.67
CA GLN A 126 28.77 12.90 -15.97
C GLN A 126 28.37 11.84 -14.94
N ARG A 127 27.16 11.91 -14.37
CA ARG A 127 26.75 11.07 -13.23
C ARG A 127 25.49 10.26 -13.51
N ILE A 128 24.45 10.89 -14.05
CA ILE A 128 23.14 10.26 -14.21
C ILE A 128 23.11 9.37 -15.46
N TRP A 129 23.60 9.86 -16.60
CA TRP A 129 23.67 9.09 -17.84
C TRP A 129 24.44 7.77 -17.69
N PRO A 130 25.67 7.74 -17.13
CA PRO A 130 26.38 6.48 -16.91
C PRO A 130 25.62 5.52 -15.99
N HIS A 131 24.93 6.05 -14.97
CA HIS A 131 24.12 5.24 -14.08
C HIS A 131 22.90 4.63 -14.80
N MET A 132 22.18 5.41 -15.60
CA MET A 132 21.04 4.94 -16.38
C MET A 132 21.47 3.89 -17.40
N GLN A 133 22.58 4.11 -18.10
CA GLN A 133 23.13 3.16 -19.06
C GLN A 133 23.48 1.84 -18.40
N ALA A 134 24.23 1.86 -17.27
CA ALA A 134 24.54 0.65 -16.53
C ALA A 134 23.29 -0.13 -16.11
N LYS A 135 22.22 0.55 -15.68
CA LYS A 135 20.95 -0.10 -15.30
C LYS A 135 20.23 -0.74 -16.48
N ARG A 136 20.32 -0.15 -17.68
CA ARG A 136 19.79 -0.75 -18.92
C ARG A 136 20.59 -1.97 -19.32
N ASP A 137 21.92 -1.87 -19.26
CA ASP A 137 22.85 -2.95 -19.61
C ASP A 137 22.72 -4.14 -18.62
N GLU A 138 22.40 -3.87 -17.35
CA GLU A 138 22.02 -4.89 -16.35
C GLU A 138 20.71 -5.64 -16.66
N GLY A 139 19.98 -5.29 -17.74
CA GLY A 139 18.73 -5.96 -18.13
C GLY A 139 17.52 -5.60 -17.26
N ARG A 140 17.57 -4.48 -16.52
CA ARG A 140 16.46 -4.05 -15.63
C ARG A 140 15.16 -3.75 -16.38
N LEU A 141 15.22 -3.55 -17.70
CA LEU A 141 14.07 -3.29 -18.56
C LEU A 141 13.47 -4.53 -19.22
N ASN A 142 14.00 -5.73 -18.95
CA ASN A 142 13.53 -6.96 -19.60
C ASN A 142 12.03 -7.20 -19.38
N TRP A 143 11.49 -6.84 -18.21
CA TRP A 143 10.05 -6.96 -17.95
C TRP A 143 9.22 -6.05 -18.86
N VAL A 144 9.70 -4.84 -19.15
CA VAL A 144 9.05 -3.89 -20.08
C VAL A 144 9.08 -4.45 -21.51
N PHE A 145 10.23 -4.94 -21.97
CA PHE A 145 10.36 -5.52 -23.31
C PHE A 145 9.51 -6.78 -23.48
N ASN A 146 9.35 -7.60 -22.44
CA ASN A 146 8.44 -8.74 -22.48
C ASN A 146 6.98 -8.32 -22.71
N ILE A 147 6.53 -7.19 -22.16
CA ILE A 147 5.18 -6.66 -22.39
C ILE A 147 5.08 -6.06 -23.81
N ILE A 148 6.04 -5.22 -24.20
CA ILE A 148 6.09 -4.59 -25.53
C ILE A 148 6.11 -5.66 -26.63
N GLU A 149 6.87 -6.73 -26.48
CA GLU A 149 6.94 -7.81 -27.46
C GLU A 149 5.77 -8.81 -27.36
N GLY A 150 4.83 -8.61 -26.43
CA GLY A 150 3.66 -9.49 -26.26
C GLY A 150 3.98 -10.87 -25.69
N ARG A 151 5.08 -11.01 -24.95
CA ARG A 151 5.48 -12.24 -24.25
C ARG A 151 4.86 -12.37 -22.85
N LYS A 152 4.46 -11.26 -22.23
CA LYS A 152 3.85 -11.19 -20.87
C LYS A 152 2.74 -10.14 -20.82
N GLU A 153 1.82 -10.31 -19.85
CA GLU A 153 0.70 -9.41 -19.55
C GLU A 153 -0.21 -9.09 -20.75
N VAL A 154 -0.27 -9.99 -21.76
CA VAL A 154 -1.05 -9.77 -22.99
C VAL A 154 -2.54 -9.56 -22.70
N GLU A 155 -3.07 -10.29 -21.72
CA GLU A 155 -4.48 -10.20 -21.31
C GLU A 155 -4.79 -8.94 -20.48
N ASP A 156 -3.76 -8.31 -19.87
CA ASP A 156 -3.90 -7.08 -19.10
C ASP A 156 -3.83 -5.82 -19.99
N VAL A 157 -3.38 -5.98 -21.25
CA VAL A 157 -3.29 -4.90 -22.22
C VAL A 157 -4.68 -4.56 -22.76
N ILE A 158 -5.23 -3.43 -22.32
CA ILE A 158 -6.53 -2.92 -22.77
C ILE A 158 -6.51 -2.34 -24.19
N TYR A 159 -5.34 -1.90 -24.68
CA TYR A 159 -5.13 -1.35 -26.02
C TYR A 159 -3.63 -1.36 -26.39
N ARG A 160 -3.29 -1.66 -27.65
CA ARG A 160 -1.92 -1.50 -28.18
C ARG A 160 -1.91 -1.24 -29.69
N THR A 161 -0.89 -0.52 -30.16
CA THR A 161 -0.60 -0.38 -31.59
C THR A 161 0.16 -1.61 -32.12
N PRO A 162 0.08 -1.89 -33.44
CA PRO A 162 0.96 -2.84 -34.09
C PRO A 162 2.43 -2.46 -33.92
N LEU A 163 3.27 -3.46 -33.67
CA LEU A 163 4.69 -3.24 -33.41
C LEU A 163 5.35 -2.57 -34.63
N GLY A 164 5.99 -1.42 -34.42
CA GLY A 164 6.70 -0.66 -35.46
C GLY A 164 5.84 0.31 -36.28
N GLN A 165 4.54 0.45 -35.99
CA GLN A 165 3.67 1.40 -36.73
C GLN A 165 3.75 2.85 -36.23
N ALA A 166 4.18 3.07 -34.99
CA ALA A 166 4.41 4.40 -34.43
C ALA A 166 5.91 4.57 -34.16
N GLY A 167 6.70 4.72 -35.23
CA GLY A 167 8.08 5.17 -35.08
C GLY A 167 8.08 6.67 -34.78
N GLU A 168 8.74 7.05 -33.68
CA GLU A 168 9.17 8.42 -33.31
C GLU A 168 8.33 9.27 -32.32
N GLU A 169 7.22 8.79 -31.76
CA GLU A 169 6.56 9.47 -30.61
C GLU A 169 6.47 8.58 -29.36
N GLY A 170 7.60 7.98 -28.98
CA GLY A 170 7.76 7.22 -27.72
C GLY A 170 8.96 7.68 -26.94
#